data_AF-A0A8K0X5V6-F1
#
_entry.id   AF-A0A8K0X5V6-F1
#
_cell.length_a   1.000
_cell.length_b   1.000
_cell.length_c   1.000
_cell.angle_alpha   90.00
_cell.angle_beta   90.00
_cell.angle_gamma   90.00
#
_symmetry.space_group_name_H-M   'P 1'
#
loop_
_entity.id
_entity.type
_entity.pdbx_description
1 polymer ?
#
loop_
_entity_poly.entity_id
_entity_poly.type
_entity_poly.pdbx_seq_one_letter_code
_entity_poly.pdbx_strand_id
1 'polypeptide(L)'
;MADLETPLLQAEPGLPVAHGQLHDHPAFLRACHSPWRWLDQKALCWVRGSILAYLVAVGIMIIDYKVEAKSDFSDWRIIFQYDSITFGLVLSYHALVFEYRILRGMSLPSNMASLRKQFYFTLFYFTTCVFATVNTILYWFVTLPHNDAEDGEPPSPQPSGVSGQAYLYSPMRAMEVELQMTPTVGDFFDASETPFTDLLGEGWFKAFVYINLFAITTGIMLFEIFFLNSIKRPWDVQPVGAHIFGLLFFSGLYIGWASIGKVLTGADAFFWLNEEEAGSREAVVANCLGFVLLSPVVYSLIYGFIAIRETVNKSAIVTRMHRAAAQAAAEHSD
;
A
#
# COMPACT_ATOMS: atom_id res chain seq x y z
N MET A 1 59.77 2.99 6.30
CA MET A 1 59.06 2.66 7.55
C MET A 1 58.38 3.92 8.05
N ALA A 2 57.12 4.11 7.67
CA ALA A 2 56.20 5.09 8.22
C ALA A 2 54.81 4.55 7.91
N ASP A 3 54.27 3.74 8.83
CA ASP A 3 52.89 3.27 8.78
C ASP A 3 51.99 4.40 9.30
N LEU A 4 51.21 4.96 8.38
CA LEU A 4 50.15 5.91 8.65
C LEU A 4 48.86 5.13 8.85
N GLU A 5 48.73 4.47 10.00
CA GLU A 5 47.45 3.96 10.47
C GLU A 5 46.67 5.14 11.08
N THR A 6 45.67 5.62 10.36
CA THR A 6 44.62 6.50 10.90
C THR A 6 43.74 5.70 11.86
N PRO A 7 43.70 6.00 13.17
CA PRO A 7 42.71 5.41 14.04
C PRO A 7 41.38 6.14 13.82
N LEU A 8 40.42 5.44 13.24
CA LEU A 8 39.01 5.81 13.29
C LEU A 8 38.61 5.90 14.76
N LEU A 9 38.20 7.10 15.17
CA LEU A 9 37.63 7.41 16.48
C LEU A 9 36.56 6.38 16.86
N GLN A 10 36.94 5.41 17.68
CA GLN A 10 35.99 4.60 18.42
C GLN A 10 35.27 5.55 19.38
N ALA A 11 33.94 5.57 19.28
CA ALA A 11 33.10 6.32 20.20
C ALA A 11 33.39 5.85 21.64
N GLU A 12 33.90 6.75 22.47
CA GLU A 12 34.06 6.49 23.90
C GLU A 12 32.69 6.23 24.56
N PRO A 13 32.57 5.22 25.43
CA PRO A 13 31.34 4.94 26.15
C PRO A 13 31.17 5.97 27.28
N GLY A 14 30.43 7.06 27.03
CA GLY A 14 30.06 7.99 28.10
C GLY A 14 29.72 9.42 27.69
N LEU A 15 29.96 9.84 26.45
CA LEU A 15 29.56 11.17 25.99
C LEU A 15 28.11 11.17 25.48
N PRO A 16 27.29 12.17 25.83
CA PRO A 16 25.97 12.32 25.23
C PRO A 16 26.14 12.48 23.72
N VAL A 17 25.53 11.57 22.96
CA VAL A 17 25.54 11.59 21.50
C VAL A 17 25.03 12.96 21.06
N ALA A 18 25.92 13.77 20.46
CA ALA A 18 25.55 15.05 19.90
C ALA A 18 24.36 14.83 18.94
N HIS A 19 23.23 15.48 19.24
CA HIS A 19 22.04 15.43 18.40
C HIS A 19 22.43 15.83 16.98
N GLY A 20 22.42 14.87 16.06
CA GLY A 20 22.76 15.08 14.64
C GLY A 20 23.81 14.13 14.05
N GLN A 21 24.50 13.31 14.85
CA GLN A 21 25.42 12.29 14.33
C GLN A 21 25.05 10.88 14.82
N LEU A 22 23.88 10.38 14.40
CA LEU A 22 23.75 8.93 14.21
C LEU A 22 24.22 8.65 12.77
N HIS A 23 25.26 7.82 12.62
CA HIS A 23 25.61 7.18 11.35
C HIS A 23 24.48 6.22 10.90
N ASP A 24 23.28 6.75 10.71
CA ASP A 24 22.13 6.02 10.20
C ASP A 24 22.02 6.29 8.71
N HIS A 25 21.96 5.21 7.92
CA HIS A 25 21.78 5.31 6.48
C HIS A 25 20.51 6.13 6.15
N PRO A 26 20.53 6.99 5.11
CA PRO A 26 19.36 7.75 4.69
C PRO A 26 18.14 6.84 4.50
N ALA A 27 16.94 7.36 4.79
CA ALA A 27 15.69 6.57 4.78
C ALA A 27 15.50 5.76 3.49
N PHE A 28 15.90 6.35 2.36
CA PHE A 28 15.86 5.68 1.06
C PHE A 28 16.77 4.44 0.99
N LEU A 29 18.00 4.52 1.51
CA LEU A 29 18.89 3.36 1.58
C LEU A 29 18.30 2.27 2.48
N ARG A 30 17.68 2.67 3.60
CA ARG A 30 16.97 1.75 4.50
C ARG A 30 15.77 1.08 3.83
N ALA A 31 15.11 1.73 2.87
CA ALA A 31 14.08 1.10 2.05
C ALA A 31 14.66 -0.05 1.20
N CYS A 32 15.89 0.09 0.72
CA CYS A 32 16.54 -0.87 -0.16
C CYS A 32 17.23 -2.04 0.58
N HIS A 33 17.19 -2.05 1.91
CA HIS A 33 17.87 -3.04 2.74
C HIS A 33 16.90 -3.74 3.70
N SER A 34 17.03 -5.06 3.78
CA SER A 34 16.29 -5.86 4.74
C SER A 34 16.89 -5.66 6.14
N PRO A 35 16.06 -5.65 7.20
CA PRO A 35 16.54 -5.67 8.57
C PRO A 35 17.06 -7.05 8.98
N TRP A 36 16.86 -8.08 8.16
CA TRP A 36 17.15 -9.47 8.48
C TRP A 36 18.43 -9.97 7.81
N ARG A 37 19.34 -10.57 8.60
CA ARG A 37 20.59 -11.15 8.08
C ARG A 37 20.40 -12.39 7.21
N TRP A 38 19.28 -13.09 7.34
CA TRP A 38 18.98 -14.28 6.53
C TRP A 38 18.51 -13.92 5.12
N LEU A 39 18.03 -12.69 4.92
CA LEU A 39 17.63 -12.18 3.61
C LEU A 39 18.79 -11.38 3.02
N ASP A 40 19.62 -12.05 2.23
CA ASP A 40 20.75 -11.40 1.59
C ASP A 40 20.30 -10.38 0.53
N GLN A 41 21.24 -9.51 0.13
CA GLN A 41 20.92 -8.42 -0.78
C GLN A 41 20.45 -8.97 -2.15
N LYS A 42 20.94 -10.13 -2.59
CA LYS A 42 20.55 -10.75 -3.88
C LYS A 42 19.12 -11.29 -3.82
N ALA A 43 18.77 -12.06 -2.78
CA ALA A 43 17.41 -12.55 -2.58
C ALA A 43 16.42 -11.39 -2.43
N LEU A 44 16.77 -10.35 -1.67
CA LEU A 44 15.93 -9.14 -1.57
C LEU A 44 15.66 -8.49 -2.94
N CYS A 45 16.66 -8.50 -3.84
CA CYS A 45 16.50 -7.97 -5.20
C CYS A 45 15.47 -8.77 -5.99
N TRP A 46 15.60 -10.10 -5.96
CA TRP A 46 14.68 -11.00 -6.64
C TRP A 46 13.26 -10.86 -6.11
N VAL A 47 13.10 -10.86 -4.78
CA VAL A 47 11.78 -10.67 -4.16
C VAL A 47 11.13 -9.35 -4.58
N ARG A 48 11.88 -8.24 -4.56
CA ARG A 48 11.35 -6.94 -5.01
C ARG A 48 11.01 -6.91 -6.50
N GLY A 49 11.86 -7.51 -7.34
CA GLY A 49 11.61 -7.63 -8.77
C GLY A 49 10.37 -8.46 -9.08
N SER A 50 10.19 -9.58 -8.37
CA SER A 50 8.99 -10.42 -8.48
C SER A 50 7.73 -9.70 -8.03
N ILE A 51 7.78 -8.95 -6.91
CA ILE A 51 6.64 -8.12 -6.46
C ILE A 51 6.31 -7.05 -7.50
N LEU A 52 7.32 -6.37 -8.06
CA LEU A 52 7.08 -5.35 -9.08
C LEU A 52 6.48 -5.96 -10.35
N ALA A 53 7.03 -7.07 -10.85
CA ALA A 53 6.49 -7.77 -12.01
C ALA A 53 5.05 -8.23 -11.77
N TYR A 54 4.77 -8.75 -10.58
CA TYR A 54 3.42 -9.13 -10.14
C TYR A 54 2.46 -7.93 -10.16
N LEU A 55 2.84 -6.80 -9.56
CA LEU A 55 2.02 -5.59 -9.53
C LEU A 55 1.79 -5.03 -10.94
N VAL A 56 2.77 -5.09 -11.84
CA VAL A 56 2.57 -4.68 -13.25
C VAL A 56 1.55 -5.59 -13.94
N ALA A 57 1.70 -6.90 -13.83
CA ALA A 57 0.78 -7.86 -14.45
C ALA A 57 -0.65 -7.72 -13.92
N VAL A 58 -0.80 -7.65 -12.59
CA VAL A 58 -2.08 -7.42 -11.92
C VAL A 58 -2.66 -6.05 -12.29
N GLY A 59 -1.83 -5.02 -12.41
CA GLY A 59 -2.27 -3.69 -12.83
C GLY A 59 -2.89 -3.67 -14.21
N ILE A 60 -2.30 -4.40 -15.17
CA ILE A 60 -2.86 -4.57 -16.52
C ILE A 60 -4.22 -5.27 -16.42
N MET A 61 -4.32 -6.37 -15.67
CA MET A 61 -5.58 -7.11 -15.49
C MET A 61 -6.67 -6.28 -14.80
N ILE A 62 -6.31 -5.43 -13.83
CA ILE A 62 -7.25 -4.53 -13.15
C ILE A 62 -7.78 -3.47 -14.13
N ILE A 63 -6.90 -2.88 -14.95
CA ILE A 63 -7.31 -1.88 -15.95
C ILE A 63 -8.25 -2.52 -16.97
N ASP A 64 -7.89 -3.69 -17.49
CA ASP A 64 -8.69 -4.48 -18.41
C ASP A 64 -10.09 -4.73 -17.84
N TYR A 65 -10.16 -5.29 -16.62
CA TYR A 65 -11.42 -5.50 -15.90
C TYR A 65 -12.25 -4.22 -15.74
N LYS A 66 -11.63 -3.10 -15.37
CA LYS A 66 -12.34 -1.85 -15.11
C LYS A 66 -12.84 -1.15 -16.38
N VAL A 67 -12.14 -1.32 -17.50
CA VAL A 67 -12.52 -0.76 -18.81
C VAL A 67 -13.60 -1.62 -19.47
N GLU A 68 -13.51 -2.95 -19.36
CA GLU A 68 -14.51 -3.86 -19.91
C GLU A 68 -15.81 -3.91 -19.09
N ALA A 69 -15.76 -3.49 -17.82
CA ALA A 69 -16.94 -3.37 -16.97
C ALA A 69 -17.92 -2.34 -17.56
N LYS A 70 -19.04 -2.83 -18.11
CA LYS A 70 -20.14 -2.00 -18.63
C LYS A 70 -20.61 -1.02 -17.56
N SER A 71 -20.49 0.26 -17.83
CA SER A 71 -21.00 1.33 -16.96
C SER A 71 -21.58 2.47 -17.78
N ASP A 72 -22.55 3.18 -17.21
CA ASP A 72 -23.14 4.37 -17.84
C ASP A 72 -22.22 5.60 -17.72
N PHE A 73 -21.08 5.46 -17.04
CA PHE A 73 -20.11 6.52 -16.77
C PHE A 73 -18.87 6.40 -17.65
N SER A 74 -18.16 7.51 -17.80
CA SER A 74 -16.89 7.54 -18.55
C SER A 74 -15.82 6.66 -17.89
N ASP A 75 -15.00 5.97 -18.69
CA ASP A 75 -13.86 5.18 -18.22
C ASP A 75 -12.77 6.02 -17.55
N TRP A 76 -12.77 7.33 -17.80
CA TRP A 76 -11.95 8.28 -17.05
C TRP A 76 -12.22 8.28 -15.54
N ARG A 77 -13.33 7.70 -15.07
CA ARG A 77 -13.59 7.56 -13.62
C ARG A 77 -12.49 6.79 -12.90
N ILE A 78 -11.84 5.84 -13.58
CA ILE A 78 -10.84 4.93 -13.00
C ILE A 78 -9.71 5.68 -12.32
N ILE A 79 -9.25 6.81 -12.89
CA ILE A 79 -8.14 7.61 -12.31
C ILE A 79 -8.53 8.42 -11.08
N PHE A 80 -9.82 8.57 -10.80
CA PHE A 80 -10.34 9.29 -9.63
C PHE A 80 -10.67 8.37 -8.46
N GLN A 81 -10.71 7.06 -8.69
CA GLN A 81 -11.04 6.09 -7.66
C GLN A 81 -9.87 5.89 -6.68
N TYR A 82 -10.23 5.78 -5.40
CA TYR A 82 -9.26 5.64 -4.31
C TYR A 82 -8.36 4.42 -4.47
N ASP A 83 -8.94 3.31 -4.91
CA ASP A 83 -8.27 2.04 -5.09
C ASP A 83 -7.24 2.08 -6.23
N SER A 84 -7.57 2.72 -7.35
CA SER A 84 -6.63 2.94 -8.46
C SER A 84 -5.45 3.81 -8.04
N ILE A 85 -5.70 4.88 -7.28
CA ILE A 85 -4.65 5.76 -6.75
C ILE A 85 -3.77 4.99 -5.77
N THR A 86 -4.38 4.25 -4.86
CA THR A 86 -3.66 3.45 -3.86
C THR A 86 -2.81 2.37 -4.51
N PHE A 87 -3.34 1.65 -5.49
CA PHE A 87 -2.60 0.69 -6.29
C PHE A 87 -1.43 1.35 -7.02
N GLY A 88 -1.66 2.51 -7.63
CA GLY A 88 -0.64 3.32 -8.28
C GLY A 88 0.48 3.76 -7.33
N LEU A 89 0.15 4.13 -6.08
CA LEU A 89 1.14 4.47 -5.05
C LEU A 89 2.00 3.25 -4.68
N VAL A 90 1.38 2.08 -4.47
CA VAL A 90 2.08 0.83 -4.16
C VAL A 90 3.01 0.44 -5.33
N LEU A 91 2.50 0.46 -6.55
CA LEU A 91 3.28 0.19 -7.76
C LEU A 91 4.47 1.17 -7.88
N SER A 92 4.23 2.47 -7.70
CA SER A 92 5.26 3.50 -7.76
C SER A 92 6.33 3.32 -6.68
N TYR A 93 5.93 2.96 -5.45
CA TYR A 93 6.88 2.68 -4.38
C TYR A 93 7.78 1.49 -4.72
N HIS A 94 7.21 0.38 -5.19
CA HIS A 94 7.99 -0.79 -5.58
C HIS A 94 8.87 -0.53 -6.81
N ALA A 95 8.41 0.28 -7.77
CA ALA A 95 9.21 0.74 -8.88
C ALA A 95 10.42 1.56 -8.39
N LEU A 96 10.22 2.56 -7.54
CA LEU A 96 11.29 3.41 -7.02
C LEU A 96 12.36 2.64 -6.24
N VAL A 97 11.96 1.71 -5.37
CA VAL A 97 12.90 0.93 -4.55
C VAL A 97 13.62 -0.14 -5.39
N PHE A 98 13.01 -0.63 -6.46
CA PHE A 98 13.65 -1.53 -7.43
C PHE A 98 14.63 -0.78 -8.36
N GLU A 99 14.18 0.33 -8.96
CA GLU A 99 14.88 1.14 -9.95
C GLU A 99 16.21 1.68 -9.41
N TYR A 100 16.27 2.08 -8.14
CA TYR A 100 17.51 2.55 -7.51
C TYR A 100 18.69 1.59 -7.65
N ARG A 101 18.43 0.28 -7.68
CA ARG A 101 19.51 -0.69 -7.83
C ARG A 101 20.06 -0.75 -9.24
N ILE A 102 19.19 -0.55 -10.23
CA ILE A 102 19.55 -0.44 -11.65
C ILE A 102 20.26 0.92 -11.88
N LEU A 103 19.72 2.01 -11.35
CA LEU A 103 20.30 3.35 -11.45
C LEU A 103 21.63 3.51 -10.68
N ARG A 104 21.88 2.74 -9.61
CA ARG A 104 23.19 2.71 -8.95
C ARG A 104 24.30 2.14 -9.85
N GLY A 105 23.93 1.40 -10.91
CA GLY A 105 24.83 1.07 -12.02
C GLY A 105 25.08 2.21 -13.01
N MET A 106 24.25 3.26 -13.01
CA MET A 106 24.23 4.33 -14.04
C MET A 106 24.40 5.76 -13.48
N SER A 107 25.05 5.91 -12.32
CA SER A 107 25.31 7.14 -11.56
C SER A 107 24.22 7.52 -10.54
N LEU A 108 24.69 7.71 -9.31
CA LEU A 108 23.89 8.02 -8.12
C LEU A 108 23.18 9.38 -8.28
N PRO A 109 21.89 9.51 -7.97
CA PRO A 109 21.29 10.83 -7.75
C PRO A 109 22.06 11.54 -6.64
N SER A 110 22.67 12.68 -6.97
CA SER A 110 23.53 13.41 -6.04
C SER A 110 22.73 13.89 -4.82
N ASN A 111 23.29 13.63 -3.64
CA ASN A 111 22.82 14.11 -2.35
C ASN A 111 21.42 13.62 -1.90
N MET A 112 21.31 12.32 -1.58
CA MET A 112 20.18 11.71 -0.84
C MET A 112 20.30 11.84 0.69
N ALA A 113 21.38 12.47 1.16
CA ALA A 113 21.59 12.78 2.58
C ALA A 113 20.74 13.99 3.04
N SER A 114 20.22 14.81 2.11
CA SER A 114 19.37 15.95 2.43
C SER A 114 18.15 15.55 3.28
N LEU A 115 18.00 16.23 4.42
CA LEU A 115 16.89 16.04 5.36
C LEU A 115 15.52 16.17 4.69
N ARG A 116 15.37 17.16 3.79
CA ARG A 116 14.12 17.42 3.07
C ARG A 116 13.74 16.29 2.12
N LYS A 117 14.71 15.75 1.37
CA LYS A 117 14.47 14.59 0.48
C LYS A 117 14.12 13.34 1.28
N GLN A 118 14.80 13.12 2.40
CA GLN A 118 14.48 12.02 3.31
C GLN A 118 13.06 12.17 3.89
N PHE A 119 12.62 13.38 4.21
CA PHE A 119 11.26 13.65 4.69
C PHE A 119 10.20 13.34 3.64
N TYR A 120 10.36 13.83 2.40
CA TYR A 120 9.37 13.53 1.36
C TYR A 120 9.30 12.05 1.02
N PHE A 121 10.45 11.35 1.03
CA PHE A 121 10.47 9.92 0.81
C PHE A 121 9.76 9.13 1.93
N THR A 122 10.03 9.46 3.19
CA THR A 122 9.33 8.79 4.31
C THR A 122 7.85 9.14 4.32
N LEU A 123 7.48 10.38 4.01
CA LEU A 123 6.09 10.79 3.86
C LEU A 123 5.40 9.99 2.75
N PHE A 124 6.00 9.88 1.57
CA PHE A 124 5.47 9.06 0.47
C PHE A 124 5.31 7.58 0.86
N TYR A 125 6.33 7.00 1.52
CA TYR A 125 6.27 5.63 2.04
C TYR A 125 5.09 5.44 3.01
N PHE A 126 4.96 6.32 4.00
CA PHE A 126 3.88 6.22 4.98
C PHE A 126 2.51 6.47 4.37
N THR A 127 2.37 7.43 3.45
CA THR A 127 1.14 7.63 2.68
C THR A 127 0.77 6.36 1.94
N THR A 128 1.72 5.70 1.28
CA THR A 128 1.47 4.44 0.56
C THR A 128 0.99 3.32 1.48
N CYS A 129 1.67 3.11 2.62
CA CYS A 129 1.27 2.10 3.60
C CYS A 129 -0.12 2.38 4.20
N VAL A 130 -0.35 3.65 4.58
CA VAL A 130 -1.62 4.08 5.20
C VAL A 130 -2.74 3.96 4.19
N PHE A 131 -2.56 4.44 2.96
CA PHE A 131 -3.61 4.43 1.95
C PHE A 131 -3.99 3.02 1.55
N ALA A 132 -3.01 2.12 1.38
CA ALA A 132 -3.25 0.68 1.18
C ALA A 132 -4.12 0.10 2.28
N THR A 133 -3.73 0.32 3.54
CA THR A 133 -4.45 -0.22 4.69
C THR A 133 -5.85 0.39 4.85
N VAL A 134 -6.00 1.69 4.62
CA VAL A 134 -7.30 2.38 4.58
C VAL A 134 -8.16 1.81 3.46
N ASN A 135 -7.61 1.52 2.28
CA ASN A 135 -8.35 0.93 1.16
C ASN A 135 -8.92 -0.45 1.54
N THR A 136 -8.11 -1.29 2.20
CA THR A 136 -8.57 -2.55 2.78
C THR A 136 -9.70 -2.34 3.78
N ILE A 137 -9.53 -1.41 4.72
CA ILE A 137 -10.53 -1.17 5.78
C ILE A 137 -11.86 -0.70 5.16
N LEU A 138 -11.80 0.28 4.25
CA LEU A 138 -12.99 0.82 3.60
C LEU A 138 -13.72 -0.22 2.75
N TYR A 139 -12.99 -1.09 2.05
CA TYR A 139 -13.65 -2.14 1.29
C TYR A 139 -14.31 -3.17 2.21
N TRP A 140 -13.55 -3.82 3.09
CA TRP A 140 -14.04 -4.96 3.86
C TRP A 140 -15.03 -4.60 4.97
N PHE A 141 -14.93 -3.39 5.56
CA PHE A 141 -15.75 -3.01 6.71
C PHE A 141 -16.81 -1.96 6.41
N VAL A 142 -16.73 -1.28 5.27
CA VAL A 142 -17.69 -0.22 4.91
C VAL A 142 -18.41 -0.58 3.62
N THR A 143 -17.69 -0.90 2.55
CA THR A 143 -18.28 -1.10 1.22
C THR A 143 -18.93 -2.47 1.08
N LEU A 144 -18.25 -3.53 1.52
CA LEU A 144 -18.77 -4.89 1.41
C LEU A 144 -20.07 -5.08 2.24
N PRO A 145 -20.14 -4.67 3.53
CA PRO A 145 -21.38 -4.82 4.29
C PRO A 145 -22.52 -3.92 3.82
N HIS A 146 -22.22 -2.75 3.22
CA HIS A 146 -23.25 -1.89 2.60
C HIS A 146 -23.93 -2.62 1.44
N ASN A 147 -23.13 -3.25 0.58
CA ASN A 147 -23.63 -4.00 -0.57
C ASN A 147 -24.41 -5.26 -0.17
N ASP A 148 -24.06 -5.91 0.94
CA ASP A 148 -24.77 -7.11 1.44
C ASP A 148 -26.13 -6.77 2.09
N ALA A 149 -26.31 -5.53 2.57
CA ALA A 149 -27.49 -5.12 3.33
C ALA A 149 -28.69 -4.74 2.45
N GLU A 150 -28.48 -4.42 1.17
CA GLU A 150 -29.57 -3.97 0.29
C GLU A 150 -30.36 -5.13 -0.37
N ASP A 151 -29.74 -6.29 -0.65
CA ASP A 151 -30.33 -7.21 -1.64
C ASP A 151 -30.77 -8.60 -1.15
N GLY A 152 -30.29 -9.18 -0.05
CA GLY A 152 -30.67 -10.55 0.36
C GLY A 152 -30.33 -11.68 -0.65
N GLU A 153 -29.83 -11.32 -1.84
CA GLU A 153 -29.10 -12.15 -2.81
C GLU A 153 -27.59 -11.87 -2.67
N PRO A 154 -26.71 -12.83 -3.03
CA PRO A 154 -25.27 -12.66 -2.92
C PRO A 154 -24.81 -11.42 -3.69
N PRO A 155 -23.91 -10.62 -3.10
CA PRO A 155 -23.61 -9.28 -3.54
C PRO A 155 -23.16 -9.26 -5.00
N SER A 156 -23.66 -8.28 -5.75
CA SER A 156 -23.00 -7.84 -6.97
C SER A 156 -22.09 -6.66 -6.62
N PRO A 157 -20.75 -6.86 -6.57
CA PRO A 157 -19.83 -5.81 -6.20
C PRO A 157 -19.96 -4.55 -7.05
N GLN A 158 -20.43 -3.46 -6.44
CA GLN A 158 -20.21 -2.12 -6.96
C GLN A 158 -18.83 -1.64 -6.48
N PRO A 159 -17.87 -1.37 -7.39
CA PRO A 159 -16.66 -0.68 -7.01
C PRO A 159 -17.01 0.72 -6.49
N SER A 160 -16.18 1.24 -5.58
CA SER A 160 -16.21 2.65 -5.19
C SER A 160 -16.13 3.51 -6.47
N GLY A 161 -17.26 4.03 -6.96
CA GLY A 161 -17.35 4.55 -8.34
C GLY A 161 -18.52 4.10 -9.22
N VAL A 162 -19.47 3.28 -8.76
CA VAL A 162 -20.75 3.07 -9.46
C VAL A 162 -21.83 3.65 -8.58
N SER A 163 -22.48 4.72 -9.03
CA SER A 163 -23.69 5.21 -8.36
C SER A 163 -24.81 4.18 -8.51
N GLY A 164 -25.64 4.00 -7.49
CA GLY A 164 -26.82 3.11 -7.48
C GLY A 164 -27.92 3.41 -8.52
N GLN A 165 -27.66 4.21 -9.57
CA GLN A 165 -28.64 4.54 -10.60
C GLN A 165 -28.72 3.54 -11.78
N ALA A 166 -27.80 2.58 -11.92
CA ALA A 166 -27.83 1.65 -13.06
C ALA A 166 -28.94 0.56 -12.98
N TYR A 167 -29.62 0.41 -11.84
CA TYR A 167 -30.59 -0.67 -11.64
C TYR A 167 -32.06 -0.26 -11.83
N LEU A 168 -32.34 1.02 -12.10
CA LEU A 168 -33.72 1.53 -12.16
C LEU A 168 -34.44 1.33 -13.51
N TYR A 169 -33.82 0.71 -14.51
CA TYR A 169 -34.45 0.44 -15.82
C TYR A 169 -34.24 -0.99 -16.33
N SER A 170 -34.63 -1.98 -15.51
CA SER A 170 -34.52 -3.42 -15.84
C SER A 170 -35.73 -4.13 -16.50
N PRO A 171 -36.84 -3.52 -17.00
CA PRO A 171 -37.83 -4.32 -17.73
C PRO A 171 -37.53 -4.54 -19.22
N MET A 172 -36.75 -3.68 -19.88
CA MET A 172 -36.52 -3.76 -21.34
C MET A 172 -35.28 -4.57 -21.75
N ARG A 173 -34.32 -4.81 -20.85
CA ARG A 173 -33.02 -5.38 -21.20
C ARG A 173 -33.00 -6.92 -21.28
N ALA A 174 -34.01 -7.60 -20.75
CA ALA A 174 -34.12 -9.05 -20.83
C ALA A 174 -34.37 -9.57 -22.26
N MET A 175 -34.75 -8.70 -23.21
CA MET A 175 -35.06 -9.10 -24.58
C MET A 175 -33.85 -9.03 -25.53
N GLU A 176 -32.75 -8.38 -25.14
CA GLU A 176 -31.61 -8.11 -26.04
C GLU A 176 -30.41 -9.04 -25.82
N VAL A 177 -30.42 -9.86 -24.76
CA VAL A 177 -29.32 -10.76 -24.37
C VAL A 177 -29.21 -12.00 -25.27
N GLU A 178 -30.21 -12.29 -26.12
CA GLU A 178 -30.19 -13.52 -26.93
C GLU A 178 -29.37 -13.43 -28.24
N LEU A 179 -28.82 -12.26 -28.64
CA LEU A 179 -28.34 -12.09 -30.02
C LEU A 179 -26.85 -11.79 -30.28
N GLN A 180 -25.95 -11.78 -29.30
CA GLN A 180 -24.52 -11.55 -29.60
C GLN A 180 -23.59 -12.43 -28.76
N MET A 181 -23.35 -13.65 -29.23
CA MET A 181 -22.24 -14.49 -28.81
C MET A 181 -21.05 -14.30 -29.75
N THR A 182 -19.96 -13.70 -29.26
CA THR A 182 -18.61 -13.82 -29.81
C THR A 182 -17.70 -14.38 -28.72
N PRO A 183 -16.91 -15.44 -28.98
CA PRO A 183 -16.16 -16.12 -27.92
C PRO A 183 -14.89 -15.35 -27.57
N THR A 184 -14.75 -14.98 -26.30
CA THR A 184 -13.50 -14.53 -25.68
C THR A 184 -12.86 -15.66 -24.87
N VAL A 185 -11.60 -15.47 -24.47
CA VAL A 185 -10.67 -16.44 -23.84
C VAL A 185 -11.20 -17.16 -22.58
N GLY A 186 -12.42 -16.87 -22.11
CA GLY A 186 -13.10 -17.50 -20.98
C GLY A 186 -13.62 -18.93 -21.22
N ASP A 187 -13.67 -19.42 -22.46
CA ASP A 187 -14.26 -20.74 -22.78
C ASP A 187 -13.39 -21.96 -22.39
N PHE A 188 -12.23 -21.76 -21.76
CA PHE A 188 -11.34 -22.88 -21.35
C PHE A 188 -11.54 -23.38 -19.91
N PHE A 189 -12.39 -22.74 -19.10
CA PHE A 189 -12.62 -23.15 -17.71
C PHE A 189 -14.12 -23.20 -17.40
N ASP A 190 -14.62 -24.42 -17.14
CA ASP A 190 -15.98 -24.68 -16.71
C ASP A 190 -16.30 -23.86 -15.44
N ALA A 191 -17.20 -22.89 -15.57
CA ALA A 191 -17.52 -21.89 -14.55
C ALA A 191 -18.34 -22.47 -13.38
N SER A 192 -18.73 -23.74 -13.44
CA SER A 192 -19.60 -24.37 -12.44
C SER A 192 -18.88 -24.91 -11.19
N GLU A 193 -17.54 -24.96 -11.17
CA GLU A 193 -16.76 -25.47 -10.04
C GLU A 193 -15.61 -24.54 -9.60
N THR A 194 -15.80 -23.23 -9.61
CA THR A 194 -14.73 -22.30 -9.17
C THR A 194 -14.80 -22.00 -7.68
N PRO A 195 -13.67 -22.09 -6.93
CA PRO A 195 -13.64 -21.65 -5.53
C PRO A 195 -13.97 -20.16 -5.46
N PHE A 196 -14.60 -19.73 -4.37
CA PHE A 196 -15.03 -18.33 -4.09
C PHE A 196 -16.37 -17.88 -4.68
N THR A 197 -17.09 -18.71 -5.43
CA THR A 197 -18.43 -18.39 -5.95
C THR A 197 -19.40 -17.95 -4.83
N ASP A 198 -19.36 -18.62 -3.69
CA ASP A 198 -20.21 -18.32 -2.53
C ASP A 198 -19.82 -17.05 -1.76
N LEU A 199 -18.59 -16.55 -1.91
CA LEU A 199 -18.05 -15.45 -1.10
C LEU A 199 -18.02 -14.10 -1.85
N LEU A 200 -17.98 -14.12 -3.19
CA LEU A 200 -17.70 -12.92 -3.99
C LEU A 200 -18.65 -12.70 -5.19
N GLY A 201 -19.60 -13.62 -5.44
CA GLY A 201 -20.49 -13.56 -6.61
C GLY A 201 -19.75 -13.76 -7.94
N GLU A 202 -20.48 -14.05 -9.03
CA GLU A 202 -19.99 -14.57 -10.33
C GLU A 202 -18.56 -14.16 -10.76
N GLY A 203 -17.74 -15.18 -11.05
CA GLY A 203 -16.51 -15.11 -11.85
C GLY A 203 -15.19 -15.05 -11.05
N TRP A 204 -14.33 -16.06 -11.23
CA TRP A 204 -13.00 -16.14 -10.61
C TRP A 204 -12.13 -14.88 -10.82
N PHE A 205 -12.29 -14.23 -11.98
CA PHE A 205 -11.51 -13.04 -12.37
C PHE A 205 -11.89 -11.81 -11.54
N LYS A 206 -13.19 -11.64 -11.27
CA LYS A 206 -13.72 -10.56 -10.42
C LYS A 206 -13.19 -10.68 -8.98
N ALA A 207 -13.30 -11.88 -8.43
CA ALA A 207 -12.75 -12.22 -7.12
C ALA A 207 -11.24 -11.97 -7.05
N PHE A 208 -10.51 -12.41 -8.07
CA PHE A 208 -9.07 -12.18 -8.20
C PHE A 208 -8.72 -10.70 -8.17
N VAL A 209 -9.44 -9.85 -8.93
CA VAL A 209 -9.22 -8.40 -8.97
C VAL A 209 -9.46 -7.78 -7.59
N TYR A 210 -10.56 -8.09 -6.92
CA TYR A 210 -10.87 -7.50 -5.62
C TYR A 210 -9.91 -7.91 -4.51
N ILE A 211 -9.58 -9.20 -4.42
CA ILE A 211 -8.59 -9.69 -3.46
C ILE A 211 -7.25 -8.97 -3.70
N ASN A 212 -6.85 -8.81 -4.96
CA ASN A 212 -5.61 -8.12 -5.28
C ASN A 212 -5.60 -6.66 -4.84
N LEU A 213 -6.65 -5.96 -5.20
CA LEU A 213 -6.75 -4.51 -5.06
C LEU A 213 -7.00 -4.10 -3.60
N PHE A 214 -7.72 -4.91 -2.82
CA PHE A 214 -8.07 -4.60 -1.43
C PHE A 214 -7.32 -5.42 -0.37
N ALA A 215 -6.82 -6.62 -0.64
CA ALA A 215 -6.14 -7.45 0.37
C ALA A 215 -4.64 -7.62 0.09
N ILE A 216 -4.26 -7.98 -1.14
CA ILE A 216 -2.87 -8.27 -1.49
C ILE A 216 -2.01 -7.00 -1.47
N THR A 217 -2.49 -5.85 -1.92
CA THR A 217 -1.77 -4.57 -1.83
C THR A 217 -1.34 -4.24 -0.40
N THR A 218 -2.25 -4.37 0.57
CA THR A 218 -1.95 -4.20 2.00
C THR A 218 -1.04 -5.30 2.52
N GLY A 219 -1.27 -6.55 2.13
CA GLY A 219 -0.38 -7.67 2.46
C GLY A 219 1.06 -7.44 2.00
N ILE A 220 1.25 -6.93 0.78
CA ILE A 220 2.55 -6.55 0.23
C ILE A 220 3.18 -5.44 1.08
N MET A 221 2.42 -4.40 1.45
CA MET A 221 2.96 -3.31 2.26
C MET A 221 3.31 -3.75 3.70
N LEU A 222 2.54 -4.66 4.29
CA LEU A 222 2.87 -5.27 5.59
C LEU A 222 4.12 -6.15 5.48
N PHE A 223 4.21 -6.97 4.44
CA PHE A 223 5.40 -7.78 4.16
C PHE A 223 6.64 -6.90 3.96
N GLU A 224 6.47 -5.79 3.25
CA GLU A 224 7.49 -4.76 3.05
C GLU A 224 7.96 -4.15 4.38
N ILE A 225 7.01 -3.75 5.25
CA ILE A 225 7.30 -3.26 6.61
C ILE A 225 8.10 -4.29 7.39
N PHE A 226 7.64 -5.54 7.47
CA PHE A 226 8.25 -6.53 8.34
C PHE A 226 9.57 -7.07 7.80
N PHE A 227 9.73 -7.24 6.49
CA PHE A 227 10.80 -8.05 5.91
C PHE A 227 11.71 -7.34 4.92
N LEU A 228 11.20 -6.43 4.11
CA LEU A 228 11.94 -5.95 2.94
C LEU A 228 12.64 -4.61 3.16
N ASN A 229 12.15 -3.79 4.09
CA ASN A 229 12.81 -2.55 4.47
C ASN A 229 13.20 -2.47 5.94
N SER A 230 14.20 -1.63 6.22
CA SER A 230 14.68 -1.30 7.56
C SER A 230 14.43 0.17 7.91
N ILE A 231 13.39 0.81 7.33
CA ILE A 231 13.04 2.21 7.62
C ILE A 231 12.69 2.31 9.10
N LYS A 232 13.46 3.08 9.88
CA LYS A 232 13.20 3.24 11.31
C LYS A 232 12.09 4.25 11.55
N ARG A 233 11.45 4.20 12.72
CA ARG A 233 10.49 5.25 13.07
C ARG A 233 11.21 6.61 13.20
N PRO A 234 10.57 7.72 12.80
CA PRO A 234 11.20 9.04 12.67
C PRO A 234 11.66 9.76 13.97
N TRP A 235 11.69 9.11 15.14
CA TRP A 235 11.80 9.75 16.47
C TRP A 235 12.98 10.72 16.66
N ASP A 236 14.10 10.52 15.97
CA ASP A 236 15.32 11.34 16.16
C ASP A 236 15.47 12.50 15.15
N VAL A 237 14.77 12.46 14.02
CA VAL A 237 15.14 13.29 12.84
C VAL A 237 13.94 13.98 12.18
N GLN A 238 12.71 13.48 12.34
CA GLN A 238 11.51 14.05 11.71
C GLN A 238 10.34 14.13 12.69
N PRO A 239 9.67 15.29 12.83
CA PRO A 239 8.56 15.42 13.75
C PRO A 239 7.38 14.55 13.27
N VAL A 240 6.95 13.60 14.10
CA VAL A 240 5.79 12.72 13.86
C VAL A 240 4.55 13.53 13.45
N GLY A 241 4.40 14.72 14.02
CA GLY A 241 3.33 15.66 13.65
C GLY A 241 3.34 16.02 12.16
N ALA A 242 4.50 16.18 11.53
CA ALA A 242 4.57 16.52 10.10
C ALA A 242 4.06 15.38 9.21
N HIS A 243 4.27 14.11 9.58
CA HIS A 243 3.66 12.97 8.89
C HIS A 243 2.15 12.93 9.08
N ILE A 244 1.68 13.18 10.30
CA ILE A 244 0.24 13.26 10.59
C ILE A 244 -0.42 14.38 9.76
N PHE A 245 0.14 15.59 9.78
CA PHE A 245 -0.37 16.71 8.98
C PHE A 245 -0.30 16.41 7.47
N GLY A 246 0.80 15.80 7.01
CA GLY A 246 0.94 15.39 5.61
C GLY A 246 -0.11 14.37 5.19
N LEU A 247 -0.40 13.38 6.04
CA LEU A 247 -1.44 12.38 5.79
C LEU A 247 -2.84 13.01 5.77
N LEU A 248 -3.16 13.86 6.75
CA LEU A 248 -4.42 14.61 6.77
C LEU A 248 -4.58 15.44 5.49
N PHE A 249 -3.51 16.11 5.07
CA PHE A 249 -3.48 16.89 3.83
C PHE A 249 -3.71 16.00 2.59
N PHE A 250 -3.01 14.86 2.46
CA PHE A 250 -3.19 13.97 1.31
C PHE A 250 -4.58 13.31 1.27
N SER A 251 -5.15 12.96 2.43
CA SER A 251 -6.50 12.40 2.49
C SER A 251 -7.55 13.45 2.13
N GLY A 252 -7.40 14.69 2.61
CA GLY A 252 -8.24 15.81 2.17
C GLY A 252 -8.07 16.13 0.68
N LEU A 253 -6.83 16.08 0.17
CA LEU A 253 -6.52 16.26 -1.25
C LEU A 253 -7.20 15.20 -2.10
N TYR A 254 -7.24 13.94 -1.64
CA TYR A 254 -7.97 12.88 -2.33
C TYR A 254 -9.47 13.17 -2.39
N ILE A 255 -10.11 13.66 -1.32
CA ILE A 255 -11.53 14.05 -1.38
C ILE A 255 -11.75 15.16 -2.43
N GLY A 256 -10.86 16.15 -2.48
CA GLY A 256 -10.88 17.17 -3.52
C GLY A 256 -10.67 16.60 -4.93
N TRP A 257 -9.83 15.57 -5.07
CA TRP A 257 -9.63 14.86 -6.34
C TRP A 257 -10.87 14.05 -6.76
N ALA A 258 -11.50 13.36 -5.81
CA ALA A 258 -12.73 12.61 -6.02
C ALA A 258 -13.90 13.53 -6.45
N SER A 259 -13.99 14.74 -5.88
CA SER A 259 -15.02 15.71 -6.28
C SER A 259 -14.82 16.24 -7.70
N ILE A 260 -13.57 16.45 -8.13
CA ILE A 260 -13.24 16.74 -9.54
C ILE A 260 -13.67 15.56 -10.43
N GLY A 261 -13.38 14.33 -10.01
CA GLY A 261 -13.80 13.11 -10.71
C GLY A 261 -15.31 13.03 -10.90
N LYS A 262 -16.10 13.35 -9.87
CA LYS A 262 -17.56 13.43 -9.95
C LYS A 262 -18.02 14.43 -11.01
N VAL A 263 -17.44 15.64 -11.03
CA VAL A 263 -17.80 16.67 -12.01
C VAL A 263 -17.47 16.23 -13.44
N LEU A 264 -16.35 15.54 -13.64
CA LEU A 264 -15.90 15.13 -14.98
C LEU A 264 -16.58 13.87 -15.51
N THR A 265 -16.97 12.95 -14.63
CA THR A 265 -17.41 11.62 -15.03
C THR A 265 -18.84 11.30 -14.63
N GLY A 266 -19.46 12.11 -13.77
CA GLY A 266 -20.77 11.87 -13.17
C GLY A 266 -20.75 10.84 -12.04
N ALA A 267 -19.65 10.12 -11.83
CA ALA A 267 -19.54 9.05 -10.85
C ALA A 267 -18.89 9.53 -9.55
N ASP A 268 -19.57 9.26 -8.43
CA ASP A 268 -19.01 9.46 -7.10
C ASP A 268 -17.97 8.38 -6.79
N ALA A 269 -16.78 8.76 -6.33
CA ALA A 269 -15.71 7.81 -6.01
C ALA A 269 -16.05 6.88 -4.84
N PHE A 270 -17.00 7.26 -3.99
CA PHE A 270 -17.53 6.43 -2.89
C PHE A 270 -19.03 6.69 -2.75
N PHE A 271 -19.80 5.66 -2.36
CA PHE A 271 -21.25 5.78 -2.15
C PHE A 271 -21.58 6.85 -1.09
N TRP A 272 -20.80 6.92 0.00
CA TRP A 272 -20.96 7.88 1.08
C TRP A 272 -20.58 9.34 0.73
N LEU A 273 -20.12 9.60 -0.49
CA LEU A 273 -19.95 10.96 -1.06
C LEU A 273 -21.20 11.46 -1.79
N ASN A 274 -22.12 10.56 -2.12
CA ASN A 274 -23.41 10.92 -2.70
C ASN A 274 -24.39 11.34 -1.58
N GLU A 275 -25.01 12.51 -1.73
CA GLU A 275 -25.95 13.05 -0.76
C GLU A 275 -27.24 12.24 -0.65
N GLU A 276 -27.70 11.68 -1.77
CA GLU A 276 -28.91 10.84 -1.82
C GLU A 276 -28.66 9.52 -1.08
N GLU A 277 -27.49 8.93 -1.27
CA GLU A 277 -27.09 7.67 -0.66
C GLU A 277 -26.71 7.82 0.82
N ALA A 278 -25.99 8.89 1.16
CA ALA A 278 -25.61 9.19 2.55
C ALA A 278 -26.80 9.73 3.37
N GLY A 279 -27.92 10.06 2.72
CA GLY A 279 -29.15 10.57 3.31
C GLY A 279 -29.16 12.05 3.69
N SER A 280 -28.01 12.71 3.78
CA SER A 280 -27.92 14.16 4.03
C SER A 280 -26.54 14.73 3.73
N ARG A 281 -26.48 16.05 3.49
CA ARG A 281 -25.21 16.78 3.35
C ARG A 281 -24.34 16.69 4.61
N GLU A 282 -24.95 16.74 5.78
CA GLU A 282 -24.26 16.61 7.06
C GLU A 282 -23.60 15.23 7.19
N ALA A 283 -24.28 14.17 6.75
CA ALA A 283 -23.72 12.82 6.72
C ALA A 283 -22.53 12.71 5.76
N VAL A 284 -22.63 13.28 4.55
CA VAL A 284 -21.48 13.33 3.61
C VAL A 284 -20.28 14.02 4.25
N VAL A 285 -20.49 15.16 4.92
CA VAL A 285 -19.42 15.89 5.62
C VAL A 285 -18.84 15.06 6.76
N ALA A 286 -19.68 14.39 7.55
CA ALA A 286 -19.23 13.51 8.63
C ALA A 286 -18.40 12.33 8.09
N ASN A 287 -18.81 11.69 6.99
CA ASN A 287 -18.09 10.61 6.34
C ASN A 287 -16.74 11.08 5.78
N CYS A 288 -16.69 12.27 5.18
CA CYS A 288 -15.44 12.91 4.73
C CYS A 288 -14.47 13.15 5.90
N LEU A 289 -14.96 13.67 7.03
CA LEU A 289 -14.16 13.86 8.24
C LEU A 289 -13.67 12.51 8.79
N GLY A 290 -14.54 11.50 8.81
CA GLY A 290 -14.21 10.13 9.20
C GLY A 290 -13.07 9.55 8.36
N PHE A 291 -13.15 9.68 7.02
CA PHE A 291 -12.10 9.24 6.10
C PHE A 291 -10.76 9.93 6.36
N VAL A 292 -10.77 11.26 6.53
CA VAL A 292 -9.54 12.03 6.81
C VAL A 292 -8.93 11.63 8.15
N LEU A 293 -9.75 11.47 9.19
CA LEU A 293 -9.30 11.07 10.53
C LEU A 293 -8.91 9.59 10.65
N LEU A 294 -9.38 8.73 9.74
CA LEU A 294 -8.97 7.33 9.69
C LEU A 294 -7.47 7.21 9.35
N SER A 295 -6.93 8.13 8.57
CA SER A 295 -5.53 8.11 8.14
C SER A 295 -4.52 8.17 9.30
N PRO A 296 -4.60 9.10 10.28
CA PRO A 296 -3.72 9.09 11.45
C PRO A 296 -3.94 7.89 12.40
N VAL A 297 -5.16 7.34 12.48
CA VAL A 297 -5.42 6.11 13.23
C VAL A 297 -4.64 4.94 12.63
N VAL A 298 -4.76 4.75 11.32
CA VAL A 298 -4.02 3.72 10.59
C VAL A 298 -2.51 3.99 10.62
N TYR A 299 -2.08 5.24 10.54
CA TYR A 299 -0.66 5.59 10.70
C TYR A 299 -0.11 5.13 12.05
N SER A 300 -0.87 5.29 13.13
CA SER A 300 -0.49 4.82 14.46
C SER A 300 -0.31 3.29 14.50
N LEU A 301 -1.20 2.55 13.82
CA LEU A 301 -1.08 1.10 13.65
C LEU A 301 0.21 0.71 12.90
N ILE A 302 0.47 1.34 11.75
CA ILE A 302 1.67 1.12 10.94
C ILE A 302 2.94 1.44 11.73
N TYR A 303 2.91 2.53 12.50
CA TYR A 303 3.98 2.90 13.43
C TYR A 303 4.24 1.82 14.49
N GLY A 304 3.18 1.20 15.00
CA GLY A 304 3.22 0.05 15.90
C GLY A 304 3.89 -1.18 15.27
N PHE A 305 3.56 -1.53 14.03
CA PHE A 305 4.21 -2.64 13.33
C PHE A 305 5.71 -2.43 13.12
N ILE A 306 6.11 -1.21 12.78
CA ILE A 306 7.54 -0.85 12.68
C ILE A 306 8.22 -1.01 14.04
N ALA A 307 7.58 -0.57 15.13
CA ALA A 307 8.10 -0.72 16.49
C ALA A 307 8.30 -2.19 16.89
N ILE A 308 7.33 -3.05 16.57
CA ILE A 308 7.40 -4.49 16.82
C ILE A 308 8.60 -5.08 16.08
N ARG A 309 8.72 -4.82 14.77
CA ARG A 309 9.83 -5.32 13.96
C ARG A 309 11.19 -4.87 14.50
N GLU A 310 11.34 -3.59 14.85
CA GLU A 310 12.57 -3.07 15.44
C GLU A 310 12.93 -3.78 16.74
N THR A 311 11.94 -4.03 17.60
CA THR A 311 12.13 -4.71 18.88
C THR A 311 12.59 -6.15 18.67
N VAL A 312 11.91 -6.88 17.77
CA VAL A 312 12.29 -8.26 17.43
C VAL A 312 13.71 -8.32 16.85
N ASN A 313 14.07 -7.39 15.96
CA ASN A 313 15.40 -7.37 15.36
C ASN A 313 16.49 -7.07 16.40
N LYS A 314 16.26 -6.10 17.29
CA LYS A 314 17.19 -5.77 18.39
C LYS A 314 17.39 -6.98 19.30
N SER A 315 16.31 -7.64 19.74
CA SER A 315 16.39 -8.84 20.57
C SER A 315 17.18 -9.95 19.89
N ALA A 316 16.94 -10.20 18.60
CA ALA A 316 17.68 -11.20 17.83
C ALA A 316 19.18 -10.91 17.73
N ILE A 317 19.57 -9.63 17.61
CA ILE A 317 20.98 -9.22 17.61
C ILE A 317 21.62 -9.48 18.99
N VAL A 318 20.96 -9.06 20.07
CA VAL A 318 21.45 -9.23 21.44
C VAL A 318 21.63 -10.71 21.80
N THR A 319 20.63 -11.56 21.51
CA THR A 319 20.74 -13.01 21.75
C THR A 319 21.93 -13.62 21.03
N ARG A 320 22.24 -13.18 19.81
CA ARG A 320 23.39 -13.68 19.05
C ARG A 320 24.72 -13.19 19.64
N MET A 321 24.79 -11.95 20.10
CA MET A 321 25.97 -11.42 20.79
C MET A 321 26.27 -12.22 22.06
N HIS A 322 25.24 -12.54 22.86
CA HIS A 322 25.42 -13.41 24.03
C HIS A 322 25.92 -14.81 23.66
N ARG A 323 25.39 -15.42 22.60
CA ARG A 323 25.87 -16.73 22.12
C ARG A 323 27.33 -16.68 21.64
N ALA A 324 27.70 -15.65 20.89
CA ALA A 324 29.08 -15.47 20.41
C ALA A 324 30.06 -15.22 21.58
N ALA A 325 29.66 -14.41 22.56
CA ALA A 325 30.48 -14.17 23.75
C ALA A 325 30.67 -15.45 24.60
N ALA A 326 29.62 -16.27 24.73
CA ALA A 326 29.71 -17.55 25.42
C ALA A 326 30.63 -18.54 24.70
N GLN A 327 30.62 -18.57 23.36
CA GLN A 327 31.53 -19.39 22.55
C GLN A 327 32.98 -18.94 22.70
N ALA A 328 33.26 -17.64 22.60
CA ALA A 328 34.60 -17.11 22.78
C ALA A 328 35.14 -17.33 24.21
N ALA A 329 34.29 -17.27 25.22
CA ALA A 329 34.68 -17.58 26.60
C ALA A 329 35.05 -19.06 26.79
N ALA A 330 34.33 -19.97 26.11
CA ALA A 330 34.64 -21.41 26.15
C ALA A 330 35.96 -21.74 25.42
N GLU A 331 36.25 -21.08 24.29
CA GLU A 331 37.50 -21.26 23.54
C GLU A 331 38.75 -20.75 24.28
N HIS A 332 38.59 -19.83 25.24
CA HIS A 332 39.69 -19.33 26.06
C HIS A 332 39.90 -20.08 27.38
N SER A 333 39.02 -21.03 27.71
CA SER A 333 39.13 -21.88 28.91
C SER A 333 39.79 -23.25 28.67
N ASP A 334 40.07 -23.59 27.41
CA ASP A 334 40.77 -24.82 26.97
C ASP A 334 42.24 -24.54 26.63
#